data_AF-A0A1F4D682-F1
#
_entry.id   AF-A0A1F4D682-F1
#
_cell.length_a   1.000
_cell.length_b   1.000
_cell.length_c   1.000
_cell.angle_alpha   90.00
_cell.angle_beta   90.00
_cell.angle_gamma   90.00
#
_symmetry.space_group_name_H-M   'P 1'
#
loop_
_entity.id
_entity.type
_entity.pdbx_description
1 polymer ?
#
loop_
_entity_poly.entity_id
_entity_poly.type
_entity_poly.pdbx_seq_one_letter_code
_entity_poly.pdbx_strand_id
1 'polypeptide(L)' 'ANAAEVLERLAERREPMLITQNGEARAVIQDIASYEETQETLALLKILALGNREVEDGRVTPLGEVVRRLRARKTAA' A
#
# COMPACT_ATOMS: atom_id res chain seq x y z
N ALA A 1 8.51 17.65 28.85
CA ALA A 1 8.64 18.31 27.54
C ALA A 1 9.72 17.58 26.76
N ASN A 2 9.42 17.05 25.55
CA ASN A 2 10.33 16.40 24.57
C ASN A 2 9.56 15.73 23.41
N ALA A 3 8.23 15.59 23.51
CA ALA A 3 7.41 14.94 22.47
C ALA A 3 7.44 15.68 21.12
N ALA A 4 7.48 17.03 21.12
CA ALA A 4 7.53 17.81 19.89
C ALA A 4 8.81 17.56 19.09
N GLU A 5 9.98 17.53 19.74
CA GLU A 5 11.26 17.23 19.11
C GLU A 5 11.31 15.79 18.58
N VAL A 6 10.72 14.85 19.31
CA VAL A 6 10.57 13.46 18.84
C VAL A 6 9.75 13.40 17.55
N LEU A 7 8.61 14.11 17.50
CA LEU A 7 7.76 14.15 16.31
C LEU A 7 8.45 14.83 15.12
N GLU A 8 9.21 15.90 15.36
CA GLU A 8 10.00 16.59 14.33
C GLU A 8 11.06 15.67 13.72
N ARG A 9 11.83 14.97 14.56
CA ARG A 9 12.84 13.98 14.10
C ARG A 9 12.22 12.84 13.30
N LEU A 10 11.05 12.34 13.72
CA LEU A 10 10.31 11.30 12.99
C LEU A 10 9.90 11.80 11.60
N ALA A 11 9.35 13.00 11.51
CA ALA A 11 8.91 13.59 10.25
C ALA A 11 10.08 13.91 9.29
N GLU A 12 11.20 14.39 9.81
CA GLU A 12 12.39 14.72 9.01
C GLU A 12 13.11 13.48 8.48
N ARG A 13 13.30 12.47 9.35
CA ARG A 13 14.06 11.28 8.99
C ARG A 13 13.24 10.21 8.30
N ARG A 14 11.92 10.20 8.52
CA ARG A 14 11.00 9.13 8.10
C ARG A 14 11.45 7.74 8.55
N GLU A 15 12.08 7.69 9.72
CA GLU A 15 12.51 6.45 10.37
C GLU A 15 11.58 6.16 11.55
N PRO A 16 10.95 4.98 11.63
CA PRO A 16 10.09 4.63 12.76
C PRO A 16 10.92 4.46 14.05
N MET A 17 10.33 4.86 15.18
CA MET A 17 10.92 4.71 16.50
C MET A 17 10.30 3.54 17.25
N LEU A 18 11.15 2.64 17.77
CA LEU A 18 10.74 1.55 18.67
C LEU A 18 10.69 2.01 20.13
N ILE A 19 9.59 1.70 20.81
CA ILE A 19 9.45 1.89 22.27
C ILE A 19 9.64 0.54 22.94
N THR A 20 10.57 0.50 23.91
CA THR A 20 10.84 -0.71 24.70
C THR A 20 10.32 -0.59 26.13
N GLN A 21 9.96 -1.73 26.72
CA GLN A 21 9.67 -1.87 28.14
C GLN A 21 10.39 -3.12 28.65
N ASN A 22 11.19 -2.99 29.72
CA ASN A 22 12.03 -4.07 30.26
C ASN A 22 12.96 -4.72 29.21
N GLY A 23 13.45 -3.93 28.24
CA GLY A 23 14.32 -4.42 27.17
C GLY A 23 13.60 -5.06 25.97
N GLU A 24 12.27 -5.17 26.01
CA GLU A 24 11.46 -5.73 24.92
C GLU A 24 10.75 -4.64 24.13
N ALA A 25 10.74 -4.74 22.80
CA ALA A 25 9.94 -3.86 21.94
C ALA A 25 8.44 -4.06 22.20
N ARG A 26 7.70 -2.98 22.42
CA ARG A 26 6.26 -2.99 22.73
C ARG A 26 5.41 -2.14 21.79
N ALA A 27 5.98 -1.10 21.21
CA ALA A 27 5.26 -0.22 20.29
C ALA A 27 6.21 0.42 19.27
N VAL A 28 5.62 0.96 18.21
CA VAL A 28 6.32 1.74 17.17
C VAL A 28 5.58 3.06 16.99
N ILE A 29 6.31 4.17 16.93
CA ILE A 29 5.79 5.47 16.47
C ILE A 29 6.44 5.77 15.12
N GLN A 30 5.64 6.22 14.15
CA GLN A 30 6.11 6.66 12.85
C GLN A 30 5.32 7.91 12.44
N ASP A 31 5.84 8.67 11.48
CA ASP A 31 5.09 9.78 10.89
C ASP A 31 3.92 9.28 10.03
N ILE A 32 2.92 10.15 9.86
CA ILE A 32 1.68 9.78 9.18
C ILE A 32 1.88 9.52 7.68
N ALA A 33 2.80 10.24 7.02
CA ALA A 33 3.03 10.09 5.59
C ALA A 33 3.68 8.73 5.29
N SER A 34 4.67 8.31 6.07
CA SER A 34 5.27 6.97 5.95
C SER A 34 4.29 5.84 6.29
N TYR A 35 3.38 6.06 7.26
CA TYR A 35 2.31 5.10 7.52
C TYR A 35 1.38 4.93 6.31
N GLU A 36 0.91 6.04 5.73
CA GLU A 36 0.03 6.03 4.56
C GLU A 36 0.71 5.40 3.34
N GLU A 37 1.96 5.77 3.05
CA GLU A 37 2.76 5.18 1.96
C GLU A 37 2.90 3.64 2.13
N THR A 38 3.10 3.19 3.36
CA THR A 38 3.14 1.75 3.67
C THR A 38 1.78 1.09 3.41
N GLN A 39 0.67 1.72 3.81
CA GLN A 39 -0.67 1.18 3.56
C GLN A 39 -0.98 1.10 2.06
N GLU A 40 -0.63 2.13 1.28
CA GLU A 40 -0.79 2.15 -0.18
C GLU A 40 0.04 1.05 -0.85
N THR A 41 1.29 0.89 -0.42
CA THR A 41 2.19 -0.18 -0.92
C THR A 41 1.60 -1.56 -0.64
N LEU A 42 1.11 -1.80 0.58
CA LEU A 42 0.48 -3.07 0.94
C LEU A 42 -0.80 -3.32 0.14
N ALA A 43 -1.60 -2.28 -0.11
CA ALA A 43 -2.80 -2.39 -0.95
C ALA A 43 -2.44 -2.77 -2.39
N LEU A 44 -1.42 -2.14 -2.99
CA LEU A 44 -0.94 -2.48 -4.33
C LEU A 44 -0.42 -3.92 -4.39
N LEU A 45 0.41 -4.33 -3.42
CA LEU A 45 0.91 -5.70 -3.33
C LEU A 45 -0.24 -6.70 -3.20
N LYS A 46 -1.29 -6.36 -2.46
CA LYS A 46 -2.49 -7.21 -2.35
C LYS A 46 -3.23 -7.33 -3.68
N ILE A 47 -3.40 -6.24 -4.42
CA ILE A 47 -4.01 -6.24 -5.76
C ILE A 47 -3.19 -7.14 -6.71
N LEU A 48 -1.86 -7.00 -6.72
CA LEU A 48 -0.99 -7.82 -7.55
C LEU A 48 -1.06 -9.30 -7.19
N ALA A 49 -1.03 -9.63 -5.90
CA ALA A 49 -1.15 -11.01 -5.43
C ALA A 49 -2.50 -11.64 -5.81
N LEU A 50 -3.59 -10.90 -5.71
CA LEU A 50 -4.91 -11.34 -6.17
C LEU A 50 -4.93 -11.55 -7.68
N GLY A 51 -4.40 -10.60 -8.46
CA GLY A 51 -4.31 -10.70 -9.92
C GLY A 51 -3.48 -11.90 -10.38
N ASN A 52 -2.34 -12.17 -9.75
CA ASN A 52 -1.52 -13.35 -10.05
C ASN A 52 -2.31 -14.65 -9.82
N ARG A 53 -3.06 -14.73 -8.72
CA ARG A 53 -3.93 -15.88 -8.43
C ARG A 53 -5.06 -16.02 -9.46
N GLU A 54 -5.66 -14.92 -9.92
CA GLU A 54 -6.64 -14.95 -11.00
C GLU A 54 -6.07 -15.49 -12.31
N VAL A 55 -4.83 -15.13 -12.65
CA VAL A 55 -4.13 -15.67 -13.82
C VAL A 55 -3.88 -17.18 -13.67
N GLU A 56 -3.37 -17.62 -12.53
CA GLU A 56 -3.14 -19.04 -12.22
C GLU A 56 -4.43 -19.86 -12.31
N ASP A 57 -5.54 -19.32 -11.80
CA ASP A 57 -6.87 -19.95 -11.84
C ASP A 57 -7.56 -19.83 -13.22
N GLY A 58 -6.89 -19.25 -14.23
CA GLY A 58 -7.45 -19.07 -15.57
C GLY A 58 -8.59 -18.04 -15.66
N ARG A 59 -8.79 -17.22 -14.64
CA ARG A 59 -9.78 -16.12 -14.61
C ARG A 59 -9.29 -14.91 -15.40
N VAL A 60 -9.03 -15.11 -16.69
CA VAL A 60 -8.53 -14.10 -17.62
C VAL A 60 -9.54 -13.85 -18.73
N THR A 61 -9.54 -12.64 -19.29
CA THR A 61 -10.30 -12.32 -20.51
C THR A 61 -9.34 -12.16 -21.69
N PRO A 62 -9.56 -12.86 -22.82
CA PRO A 62 -8.73 -12.69 -24.02
C PRO A 62 -8.72 -11.24 -24.51
N LEU A 63 -7.55 -10.78 -24.99
CA LEU A 63 -7.36 -9.39 -25.45
C LEU A 63 -8.40 -8.97 -26.50
N GLY A 64 -8.74 -9.85 -27.44
CA GLY A 64 -9.72 -9.56 -28.50
C GLY A 64 -11.10 -9.20 -27.96
N GLU A 65 -11.53 -9.85 -26.87
CA GLU A 65 -12.80 -9.54 -26.22
C GLU A 65 -12.76 -8.21 -25.46
N VAL A 66 -11.64 -7.93 -24.78
CA VAL A 66 -11.42 -6.65 -24.08
C VAL A 66 -11.48 -5.49 -25.08
N VAL A 67 -10.77 -5.59 -26.21
CA VAL A 67 -10.76 -4.55 -27.26
C VAL A 67 -12.16 -4.33 -27.83
N ARG A 68 -12.88 -5.41 -28.14
CA ARG A 68 -14.26 -5.33 -28.64
C ARG A 68 -15.17 -4.58 -27.66
N ARG A 69 -15.10 -4.93 -26.37
CA ARG A 69 -15.89 -4.31 -25.29
C ARG A 69 -15.57 -2.84 -25.12
N LEU A 70 -14.29 -2.45 -25.12
CA LEU A 70 -13.86 -1.05 -24.99
C LEU A 70 -14.32 -0.19 -26.19
N ARG A 71 -14.23 -0.71 -27.42
CA ARG A 71 -14.72 -0.01 -28.62
C ARG A 71 -16.23 0.21 -28.57
N ALA A 72 -17.00 -0.81 -28.17
CA ALA A 72 -18.45 -0.70 -28.06
C ALA A 72 -18.89 0.39 -27.05
N ARG A 73 -18.18 0.52 -25.90
CA ARG A 73 -18.46 1.59 -24.92
C ARG A 73 -18.18 2.98 -25.47
N LYS A 74 -17.14 3.15 -26.28
CA LYS A 74 -16.79 4.44 -26.91
C LYS A 74 -17.82 4.88 -27.95
N THR A 75 -18.51 3.94 -28.61
CA THR A 75 -19.55 4.26 -29.60
C THR A 75 -20.92 4.53 -28.96
N ALA A 76 -21.12 4.10 -27.71
CA ALA A 76 -22.37 4.31 -26.97
C ALA A 76 -22.39 5.60 -26.12
N ALA A 77 -21.28 6.34 -26.07
CA ALA A 77 -21.14 7.65 -25.44
C ALA A 77 -21.03 8.73 -26.52
#